data_AF-A0A832MJN5-F1
#
_entry.id   AF-A0A832MJN5-F1
#
_cell.length_a   1.000
_cell.length_b   1.000
_cell.length_c   1.000
_cell.angle_alpha   90.00
_cell.angle_beta   90.00
_cell.angle_gamma   90.00
#
_symmetry.space_group_name_H-M   'P 1'
#
loop_
_entity.id
_entity.type
_entity.pdbx_description
1 polymer ?
#
loop_
_entity_poly.entity_id
_entity_poly.type
_entity_poly.pdbx_seq_one_letter_code
_entity_poly.pdbx_strand_id
1 'polypeptide(L)' 'MKRKNKDKRESRRIERELEQFLQMPSIGSLVECSECGGWALPYGGKIVKGKFVCADCVEG' A
#
# COMPACT_ATOMS: atom_id res chain seq x y z
N MET A 1 -21.55 -3.98 -40.16
CA MET A 1 -20.24 -3.68 -39.54
C MET A 1 -19.85 -4.81 -38.59
N LYS A 2 -18.82 -5.61 -38.91
CA LYS A 2 -18.32 -6.71 -38.04
C LYS A 2 -17.18 -6.16 -37.16
N ARG A 3 -17.41 -5.92 -35.86
CA ARG A 3 -16.33 -5.56 -34.93
C ARG A 3 -15.51 -6.81 -34.63
N LYS A 4 -14.20 -6.72 -34.92
CA LYS A 4 -13.22 -7.79 -34.80
C LYS A 4 -12.88 -8.00 -33.31
N ASN A 5 -13.04 -9.23 -32.83
CA ASN A 5 -12.53 -9.74 -31.57
C ASN A 5 -10.99 -9.65 -31.53
N LYS A 6 -10.42 -8.50 -31.14
CA LYS A 6 -8.97 -8.33 -30.93
C LYS A 6 -8.60 -7.84 -29.52
N ASP A 7 -9.56 -7.48 -28.68
CA ASP A 7 -9.32 -6.99 -27.31
C ASP A 7 -8.93 -8.08 -26.28
N LYS A 8 -9.24 -9.35 -26.55
CA LYS A 8 -8.99 -10.43 -25.56
C LYS A 8 -7.51 -10.74 -25.30
N ARG A 9 -6.58 -10.28 -26.14
CA ARG A 9 -5.14 -10.52 -25.94
C ARG A 9 -4.49 -9.50 -25.02
N GLU A 10 -4.88 -8.23 -25.10
CA GLU A 10 -4.30 -7.20 -24.24
C GLU A 10 -4.81 -7.29 -22.81
N SER A 11 -6.09 -7.64 -22.65
CA SER A 11 -6.68 -7.85 -21.32
C SER A 11 -5.90 -8.89 -20.50
N ARG A 12 -5.45 -9.98 -21.14
CA ARG A 12 -4.64 -11.02 -20.46
C ARG A 12 -3.22 -10.58 -20.11
N ARG A 13 -2.71 -9.53 -20.74
CA ARG A 13 -1.38 -8.96 -20.43
C ARG A 13 -1.48 -8.07 -19.19
N ILE A 14 -2.51 -7.22 -19.15
CA ILE A 14 -2.79 -6.31 -18.03
C ILE A 14 -3.03 -7.10 -16.73
N GLU A 15 -3.77 -8.21 -16.78
CA GLU A 15 -4.00 -9.04 -15.58
C GLU A 15 -2.69 -9.62 -15.01
N ARG A 16 -1.77 -10.09 -15.86
CA ARG A 16 -0.47 -10.60 -15.40
C ARG A 16 0.41 -9.50 -14.81
N GLU A 17 0.37 -8.29 -15.36
CA GLU A 17 1.09 -7.15 -14.81
C GLU A 17 0.51 -6.74 -13.45
N LEU A 18 -0.82 -6.75 -13.31
CA LEU A 18 -1.51 -6.47 -12.05
C LEU A 18 -1.17 -7.52 -10.96
N GLU A 19 -1.15 -8.80 -11.32
CA GLU A 19 -0.75 -9.87 -10.40
C GLU A 19 0.71 -9.72 -9.93
N GLN A 20 1.62 -9.29 -10.80
CA GLN A 20 3.01 -9.00 -10.41
C GLN A 20 3.11 -7.78 -9.47
N PHE A 21 2.28 -6.74 -9.68
CA PHE A 21 2.21 -5.60 -8.76
C PHE A 21 1.65 -6.00 -7.38
N LEU A 22 0.64 -6.87 -7.34
CA LEU A 22 0.06 -7.38 -6.08
C LEU A 22 0.98 -8.34 -5.33
N GLN A 23 1.93 -8.99 -6.02
CA GLN A 23 2.96 -9.84 -5.42
C GLN A 23 4.18 -9.06 -4.91
N MET A 24 4.22 -7.72 -5.03
CA MET A 24 5.20 -6.95 -4.27
C MET A 24 4.95 -7.15 -2.78
N PRO A 25 5.98 -7.47 -1.98
CA PRO A 25 5.83 -7.54 -0.53
C PRO A 25 5.26 -6.19 -0.09
N SER A 26 4.12 -6.22 0.58
CA SER A 26 3.39 -5.03 1.00
C SER A 26 4.37 -4.05 1.65
N ILE A 27 4.71 -2.97 0.94
CA ILE A 27 5.54 -1.88 1.47
C ILE A 27 4.69 -1.25 2.57
N GLY A 28 4.86 -1.75 3.78
CA GLY A 28 3.98 -1.41 4.88
C GLY A 28 4.08 -2.42 6.00
N SER A 29 5.29 -2.70 6.50
CA SER A 29 5.40 -3.21 7.86
C SER A 29 4.76 -2.16 8.76
N LEU A 30 3.55 -2.45 9.25
CA LEU A 30 2.90 -1.62 10.25
C LEU A 30 3.83 -1.51 11.46
N VAL A 31 3.91 -0.32 12.03
CA VAL A 31 4.74 -0.01 13.18
C VAL A 31 3.81 0.34 14.34
N GLU A 32 4.11 -0.17 15.53
CA GLU A 32 3.37 0.15 16.74
C GLU A 32 3.66 1.59 17.19
N CYS A 33 2.60 2.39 17.32
CA CYS A 33 2.66 3.73 17.86
C CYS A 33 2.97 3.70 19.35
N SER A 34 3.98 4.43 19.78
CA SER A 34 4.39 4.48 21.18
C SER A 34 3.46 5.27 22.09
N GLU A 35 2.57 6.11 21.54
CA GLU A 35 1.63 6.92 22.33
C GLU A 35 0.30 6.16 22.55
N CYS A 36 -0.33 5.65 21.50
CA CYS A 36 -1.63 4.96 21.59
C CYS A 36 -1.55 3.43 21.57
N GLY A 37 -0.39 2.84 21.29
CA GLY A 37 -0.20 1.38 21.12
C GLY A 37 -0.83 0.82 19.83
N GLY A 38 -1.38 1.66 18.96
CA GLY A 38 -2.00 1.25 17.71
C GLY A 38 -0.97 0.91 16.63
N TRP A 39 -1.26 -0.08 15.80
CA TRP A 39 -0.47 -0.40 14.62
C TRP A 39 -0.83 0.56 13.48
N ALA A 40 0.13 1.34 13.01
CA ALA A 40 -0.07 2.31 11.94
C ALA A 40 0.99 2.15 10.84
N LEU A 41 0.66 2.65 9.65
CA LEU A 41 1.67 2.78 8.61
C LEU A 41 2.70 3.84 9.05
N PRO A 42 4.00 3.64 8.75
CA PRO A 42 5.02 4.62 9.09
C PRO A 42 4.85 5.94 8.31
N TYR A 43 4.10 5.92 7.21
CA TYR A 43 3.79 7.09 6.43
C TYR A 43 2.91 8.07 7.22
N GLY A 44 3.39 9.30 7.38
CA GLY A 44 2.69 10.36 8.13
C GLY A 44 2.95 10.36 9.63
N GLY A 45 3.53 9.29 10.20
CA GLY A 45 4.00 9.30 11.58
C GLY A 45 5.35 10.00 11.75
N LYS A 46 5.73 10.27 12.99
CA LYS A 46 7.00 10.95 13.34
C LYS A 46 7.80 10.13 14.34
N ILE A 47 9.12 10.15 14.21
CA ILE A 47 10.02 9.59 15.22
C ILE A 47 10.33 10.67 16.26
N VAL A 48 9.92 10.46 17.51
CA VAL A 48 10.16 11.35 18.65
C VAL A 48 11.00 10.60 19.67
N LYS A 49 12.20 11.09 19.99
CA LYS A 49 13.15 10.46 20.93
C LYS A 49 13.44 8.97 20.60
N GLY A 50 13.49 8.61 19.32
CA GLY A 50 13.74 7.24 18.87
C GLY A 50 12.52 6.31 18.91
N LYS A 51 11.34 6.84 19.22
CA LYS A 51 10.07 6.10 19.23
C LYS A 51 9.15 6.56 18.11
N PHE A 52 8.42 5.64 17.48
CA PHE A 52 7.45 5.97 16.44
C PHE A 52 6.14 6.45 17.06
N VAL A 53 5.62 7.57 16.56
CA VAL A 53 4.32 8.14 16.91
C VAL A 53 3.50 8.23 15.62
N CYS A 54 2.31 7.62 15.58
CA CYS A 54 1.44 7.63 14.40
C CYS A 54 0.91 9.05 14.10
N ALA A 55 0.47 9.26 12.86
CA ALA A 55 -0.04 10.57 12.40
C ALA A 55 -1.13 11.13 13.32
N ASP A 56 -2.11 10.31 13.71
CA ASP A 56 -3.19 10.72 14.62
C ASP A 56 -2.65 11.31 15.94
N CYS A 57 -1.71 10.61 16.61
CA CYS A 57 -1.12 11.08 17.86
C CYS A 57 -0.16 12.27 17.69
N VAL A 58 0.33 12.53 16.48
CA VAL A 58 1.13 13.73 16.19
C VAL A 58 0.24 14.97 16.09
N GLU A 59 -0.99 14.83 15.58
CA GLU A 59 -1.94 15.94 15.42
C GLU A 59 -2.79 16.20 16.67
N GLY A 60 -3.13 15.17 17.47
CA GLY A 60 -3.82 15.30 18.75
C GLY A 60 -5.14 14.55 18.82
#